data_AF-A0A2G6PRI9-F1
#
_entry.id   AF-A0A2G6PRI9-F1
#
_cell.length_a   1.000
_cell.length_b   1.000
_cell.length_c   1.000
_cell.angle_alpha   90.00
_cell.angle_beta   90.00
_cell.angle_gamma   90.00
#
_symmetry.space_group_name_H-M   'P 1'
#
loop_
_entity.id
_entity.type
_entity.pdbx_description
1 polymer ?
#
loop_
_entity_poly.entity_id
_entity_poly.type
_entity_poly.pdbx_seq_one_letter_code
_entity_poly.pdbx_strand_id
1 'polypeptide(L)'
;MGSTFLRRLKFYGIGFGLGLVFVFFFFQNRGCSWLPGNRVKNTILDRVMVVSDETIQAFEEKGLTKEIAFDALNDGDVLFTESDKNNDSKVYAVEYEGHKFLYTLPYESFVTEVKLGGDPNKMETSTTGMGTIWRFPVDENLIYIDTSSVLDCQMKQLNLKDAKAVFKKIKASGKLDFERTDFDIEPKPEHVLVFTSDSLQVSVKTIWYKDKIEVLSFEFPSEVKCP
;
A
#
# COMPACT_ATOMS: atom_id res chain seq x y z
N MET A 1 30.31 39.10 40.07
CA MET A 1 29.09 38.27 39.94
C MET A 1 29.02 37.43 38.66
N GLY A 2 30.05 37.38 37.79
CA GLY A 2 30.00 36.63 36.52
C GLY A 2 30.68 35.25 36.50
N SER A 3 31.66 35.00 37.37
CA SER A 3 32.47 33.76 37.35
C SER A 3 31.67 32.51 37.77
N THR A 4 30.79 32.62 38.75
CA THR A 4 29.95 31.51 39.22
C THR A 4 28.85 31.14 38.22
N PHE A 5 28.30 32.13 37.51
CA PHE A 5 27.27 31.92 36.50
C PHE A 5 27.83 31.22 35.27
N LEU A 6 28.99 31.67 34.75
CA LEU A 6 29.67 31.00 33.63
C LEU A 6 30.05 29.55 33.96
N ARG A 7 30.48 29.29 35.21
CA ARG A 7 30.81 27.93 35.64
C ARG A 7 29.58 27.01 35.61
N ARG A 8 28.42 27.49 36.08
CA ARG A 8 27.16 26.74 36.02
C ARG A 8 26.71 26.51 34.58
N LEU A 9 26.78 27.53 33.72
CA LEU A 9 26.41 27.42 32.32
C LEU A 9 27.27 26.38 31.58
N LYS A 10 28.57 26.29 31.87
CA LYS A 10 29.46 25.25 31.31
C LYS A 10 29.03 23.84 31.72
N PHE A 11 28.75 23.62 33.01
CA PHE A 11 28.32 22.29 33.49
C PHE A 11 26.97 21.88 32.91
N TYR A 12 26.00 22.82 32.84
CA TYR A 12 24.73 22.56 32.18
C TYR A 12 24.89 22.34 30.68
N GLY A 13 25.75 23.09 29.99
CA GLY A 13 26.02 22.93 28.56
C GLY A 13 26.66 21.57 28.24
N ILE A 14 27.56 21.07 29.09
CA ILE A 14 28.15 19.73 28.94
C ILE A 14 27.07 18.66 29.14
N GLY A 15 26.27 18.75 30.21
CA GLY A 15 25.19 17.80 30.47
C GLY A 15 24.11 17.82 29.38
N PHE A 16 23.73 19.01 28.92
CA PHE A 16 22.77 19.20 27.83
C PHE A 16 23.31 18.71 26.49
N GLY A 17 24.58 18.97 26.18
CA GLY A 17 25.26 18.47 24.99
C GLY A 17 25.35 16.94 24.97
N LEU A 18 25.75 16.32 26.09
CA LEU A 18 25.71 14.86 26.26
C LEU A 18 24.29 14.32 26.11
N GLY A 19 23.31 14.99 26.72
CA GLY A 19 21.89 14.66 26.56
C GLY A 19 21.43 14.70 25.10
N LEU A 20 21.79 15.74 24.34
CA LEU A 20 21.48 15.84 22.92
C LEU A 20 22.14 14.72 22.12
N VAL A 21 23.40 14.39 22.37
CA VAL A 21 24.08 13.26 21.71
C VAL A 21 23.34 11.94 21.98
N PHE A 22 22.91 11.70 23.22
CA PHE A 22 22.09 10.53 23.54
C PHE A 22 20.74 10.55 22.83
N VAL A 23 20.03 11.69 22.80
CA VAL A 23 18.77 11.81 22.07
C VAL A 23 18.97 11.53 20.59
N PHE A 24 19.98 12.15 19.95
CA PHE A 24 20.28 11.86 18.56
C PHE A 24 20.59 10.38 18.38
N PHE A 25 21.48 9.78 19.17
CA PHE A 25 21.88 8.37 19.04
C PHE A 25 20.73 7.36 19.28
N PHE A 26 19.90 7.57 20.30
CA PHE A 26 18.77 6.69 20.60
C PHE A 26 17.60 6.87 19.61
N PHE A 27 17.46 8.05 19.00
CA PHE A 27 16.34 8.37 18.11
C PHE A 27 16.75 8.50 16.62
N GLN A 28 17.99 8.16 16.22
CA GLN A 28 18.54 8.36 14.86
C GLN A 28 17.59 7.97 13.72
N ASN A 29 16.87 6.85 13.88
CA ASN A 29 15.93 6.31 12.89
C ASN A 29 14.48 6.19 13.39
N ARG A 30 14.16 6.73 14.57
CA ARG A 30 12.78 6.80 15.09
C ARG A 30 12.24 8.23 15.06
N GLY A 31 12.89 9.10 14.31
CA GLY A 31 12.45 10.47 14.10
C GLY A 31 11.09 10.49 13.43
N CYS A 32 10.10 11.03 14.14
CA CYS A 32 8.88 11.55 13.53
C CYS A 32 7.93 10.56 12.85
N SER A 33 7.99 9.24 13.07
CA SER A 33 6.97 8.31 12.54
C SER A 33 5.55 8.65 13.01
N TRP A 34 5.43 9.36 14.16
CA TRP A 34 4.16 9.84 14.68
C TRP A 34 3.60 11.08 13.96
N LEU A 35 4.42 11.83 13.20
CA LEU A 35 3.95 13.04 12.53
C LEU A 35 2.80 12.68 11.58
N PRO A 36 1.77 13.54 11.44
CA PRO A 36 0.62 13.25 10.59
C PRO A 36 1.02 12.83 9.18
N GLY A 37 1.99 13.52 8.56
CA GLY A 37 2.48 13.18 7.23
C GLY A 37 3.04 11.75 7.14
N ASN A 38 3.90 11.37 8.09
CA ASN A 38 4.48 10.03 8.12
C ASN A 38 3.44 8.94 8.41
N ARG A 39 2.41 9.23 9.21
CA ARG A 39 1.30 8.29 9.42
C ARG A 39 0.52 8.04 8.13
N VAL A 40 0.26 9.08 7.34
CA VAL A 40 -0.39 8.93 6.02
C VAL A 40 0.48 8.11 5.09
N LYS A 41 1.77 8.47 4.96
CA LYS A 41 2.73 7.76 4.10
C LYS A 41 2.92 6.29 4.51
N ASN A 42 2.87 5.97 5.80
CA ASN A 42 2.88 4.57 6.26
C ASN A 42 1.56 3.84 5.94
N THR A 43 0.40 4.50 6.11
CA THR A 43 -0.91 3.90 5.79
C THR A 43 -1.02 3.52 4.31
N ILE A 44 -0.76 4.50 3.43
CA ILE A 44 0.20 4.38 2.33
C ILE A 44 0.80 3.02 1.98
N LEU A 45 2.04 2.87 2.47
CA LEU A 45 2.96 1.76 2.26
C LEU A 45 2.49 0.43 2.86
N ASP A 46 1.52 0.43 3.78
CA ASP A 46 0.93 -0.77 4.38
C ASP A 46 -0.14 -1.42 3.47
N ARG A 47 -0.48 -0.78 2.34
CA ARG A 47 -1.43 -1.28 1.34
C ARG A 47 -0.74 -1.85 0.10
N VAL A 48 -1.48 -2.66 -0.66
CA VAL A 48 -1.09 -3.09 -2.01
C VAL A 48 -1.28 -1.91 -2.94
N MET A 49 -0.17 -1.43 -3.50
CA MET A 49 -0.16 -0.30 -4.40
C MET A 49 -0.39 -0.75 -5.83
N VAL A 50 -1.42 -0.20 -6.45
CA VAL A 50 -1.81 -0.48 -7.83
C VAL A 50 -1.80 0.79 -8.66
N VAL A 51 -1.67 0.62 -9.97
CA VAL A 51 -1.74 1.71 -10.94
C VAL A 51 -2.57 1.26 -12.13
N SER A 52 -3.46 2.10 -12.62
CA SER A 52 -4.21 1.84 -13.87
C SER A 52 -3.32 1.98 -15.10
N ASP A 53 -3.68 1.29 -16.18
CA ASP A 53 -2.95 1.39 -17.46
C ASP A 53 -2.94 2.83 -18.01
N GLU A 54 -4.00 3.61 -17.77
CA GLU A 54 -4.07 5.04 -18.10
C GLU A 54 -3.02 5.84 -17.32
N THR A 55 -2.87 5.58 -16.02
CA THR A 55 -1.88 6.28 -15.21
C THR A 55 -0.46 5.88 -15.60
N ILE A 56 -0.22 4.61 -15.97
CA ILE A 56 1.08 4.18 -16.49
C ILE A 56 1.46 5.01 -17.74
N GLN A 57 0.53 5.18 -18.68
CA GLN A 57 0.76 6.02 -19.86
C GLN A 57 1.08 7.48 -19.46
N ALA A 58 0.33 8.04 -18.51
CA ALA A 58 0.60 9.40 -18.02
C ALA A 58 1.99 9.54 -17.36
N PHE A 59 2.49 8.51 -16.69
CA PHE A 59 3.86 8.46 -16.17
C PHE A 59 4.89 8.43 -17.31
N GLU A 60 4.68 7.55 -18.30
CA GLU A 60 5.57 7.42 -19.47
C GLU A 60 5.66 8.72 -20.29
N GLU A 61 4.53 9.38 -20.54
CA GLU A 61 4.46 10.66 -21.25
C GLU A 61 5.25 11.77 -20.56
N LYS A 62 5.34 11.74 -19.22
CA LYS A 62 6.11 12.68 -18.42
C LYS A 62 7.54 12.21 -18.14
N GLY A 63 7.96 11.06 -18.68
CA GLY A 63 9.27 10.48 -18.43
C GLY A 63 9.51 10.09 -16.97
N LEU A 64 8.43 9.81 -16.23
CA LEU A 64 8.47 9.40 -14.82
C LEU A 64 8.53 7.89 -14.70
N THR A 65 9.28 7.41 -13.72
CA THR A 65 9.34 5.97 -13.40
C THR A 65 8.50 5.67 -12.16
N LYS A 66 8.24 4.39 -11.88
CA LYS A 66 7.50 3.99 -10.66
C LYS A 66 8.25 4.38 -9.38
N GLU A 67 9.58 4.47 -9.43
CA GLU A 67 10.44 4.76 -8.29
C GLU A 67 10.14 6.14 -7.70
N ILE A 68 9.87 7.16 -8.53
CA ILE A 68 9.57 8.51 -8.04
C ILE A 68 8.29 8.55 -7.19
N ALA A 69 7.31 7.68 -7.49
CA ALA A 69 6.09 7.55 -6.68
C ALA A 69 6.36 6.83 -5.34
N PHE A 70 7.40 6.02 -5.25
CA PHE A 70 7.83 5.44 -3.98
C PHE A 70 8.67 6.43 -3.17
N ASP A 71 9.56 7.17 -3.83
CA ASP A 71 10.38 8.20 -3.20
C ASP A 71 9.51 9.33 -2.63
N ALA A 72 8.41 9.67 -3.30
CA ALA A 72 7.40 10.56 -2.74
C ALA A 72 6.83 10.07 -1.39
N LEU A 73 6.66 8.76 -1.19
CA LEU A 73 6.21 8.22 0.10
C LEU A 73 7.31 8.16 1.16
N ASN A 74 8.58 8.15 0.76
CA ASN A 74 9.70 8.21 1.71
C ASN A 74 9.95 9.66 2.12
N ASP A 75 10.15 10.54 1.14
CA ASP A 75 10.74 11.87 1.34
C ASP A 75 9.81 13.04 0.95
N GLY A 76 8.67 12.75 0.32
CA GLY A 76 7.69 13.75 -0.09
C GLY A 76 6.83 14.30 1.05
N ASP A 77 6.17 15.41 0.74
CA ASP A 77 5.34 16.19 1.64
C ASP A 77 3.84 15.94 1.36
N VAL A 78 3.09 15.64 2.42
CA VAL A 78 1.64 15.42 2.31
C VAL A 78 0.91 16.77 2.30
N LEU A 79 0.20 17.05 1.21
CA LEU A 79 -0.59 18.27 1.03
C LEU A 79 -1.97 18.11 1.68
N PHE A 80 -2.04 18.23 3.00
CA PHE A 80 -3.27 18.02 3.78
C PHE A 80 -4.43 18.95 3.41
N THR A 81 -4.14 20.17 2.95
CA THR A 81 -5.18 21.14 2.57
C THR A 81 -5.86 20.75 1.27
N GLU A 82 -5.13 20.10 0.35
CA GLU A 82 -5.64 19.68 -0.94
C GLU A 82 -6.29 18.29 -0.89
N SER A 83 -5.78 17.42 -0.01
CA SER A 83 -6.25 16.05 0.16
C SER A 83 -7.72 15.96 0.58
N ASP A 84 -8.47 15.05 -0.03
CA ASP A 84 -9.81 14.69 0.44
C ASP A 84 -9.70 13.68 1.60
N LYS A 85 -10.16 14.11 2.77
CA LYS A 85 -10.06 13.36 4.03
C LYS A 85 -11.42 13.06 4.65
N ASN A 86 -12.49 13.61 4.08
CA ASN A 86 -13.82 13.63 4.71
C ASN A 86 -14.74 12.56 4.14
N ASN A 87 -14.41 11.99 3.00
CA ASN A 87 -15.10 10.87 2.41
C ASN A 87 -14.60 9.52 2.97
N ASP A 88 -15.41 8.48 2.84
CA ASP A 88 -15.06 7.11 3.22
C ASP A 88 -13.89 6.60 2.37
N SER A 89 -13.90 6.93 1.07
CA SER A 89 -12.75 6.77 0.19
C SER A 89 -11.89 8.04 0.19
N LYS A 90 -10.78 8.01 0.93
CA LYS A 90 -9.87 9.17 1.08
C LYS A 90 -8.92 9.28 -0.10
N VAL A 91 -8.49 10.51 -0.40
CA VAL A 91 -7.46 10.77 -1.41
C VAL A 91 -6.39 11.69 -0.83
N TYR A 92 -5.18 11.18 -0.69
CA TYR A 92 -4.05 11.96 -0.21
C TYR A 92 -3.17 12.42 -1.37
N ALA A 93 -2.88 13.72 -1.40
CA ALA A 93 -1.92 14.30 -2.32
C ALA A 93 -0.54 14.38 -1.66
N VAL A 94 0.47 13.87 -2.34
CA VAL A 94 1.88 13.93 -1.92
C VAL A 94 2.68 14.62 -3.00
N GLU A 95 3.42 15.64 -2.61
CA GLU A 95 4.31 16.38 -3.48
C GLU A 95 5.76 15.92 -3.29
N TYR A 96 6.44 15.68 -4.41
CA TYR A 96 7.85 15.32 -4.43
C TYR A 96 8.46 15.75 -5.75
N GLU A 97 9.61 16.43 -5.70
CA GLU A 97 10.36 16.92 -6.87
C GLU A 97 9.50 17.71 -7.89
N GLY A 98 8.53 18.49 -7.41
CA GLY A 98 7.62 19.27 -8.27
C GLY A 98 6.53 18.43 -8.97
N HIS A 99 6.43 17.15 -8.64
CA HIS A 99 5.37 16.26 -9.07
C HIS A 99 4.39 16.02 -7.93
N LYS A 100 3.12 15.88 -8.29
CA LYS A 100 2.03 15.61 -7.36
C LYS A 100 1.45 14.23 -7.65
N PHE A 101 1.46 13.37 -6.65
CA PHE A 101 0.92 12.03 -6.71
C PHE A 101 -0.31 11.96 -5.82
N LEU A 102 -1.40 11.39 -6.34
CA LEU A 102 -2.61 11.17 -5.58
C LEU A 102 -2.69 9.68 -5.24
N TYR A 103 -2.96 9.38 -3.98
CA TYR A 103 -3.14 8.01 -3.49
C TYR A 103 -4.58 7.87 -3.01
N THR A 104 -5.34 6.98 -3.65
CA THR A 104 -6.70 6.65 -3.20
C THR A 104 -6.65 5.59 -2.13
N LEU A 105 -7.47 5.74 -1.10
CA LEU A 105 -7.60 4.81 0.02
C LEU A 105 -9.08 4.53 0.24
N PRO A 106 -9.69 3.59 -0.51
CA PRO A 106 -11.05 3.14 -0.24
C PRO A 106 -11.18 2.61 1.19
N TYR A 107 -12.37 2.82 1.76
CA TYR A 107 -12.70 2.37 3.11
C TYR A 107 -12.55 0.85 3.23
N GLU A 108 -11.92 0.38 4.32
CA GLU A 108 -11.66 -1.06 4.59
C GLU A 108 -10.96 -1.85 3.46
N SER A 109 -10.46 -1.20 2.41
CA SER A 109 -9.70 -1.85 1.34
C SER A 109 -8.24 -2.07 1.75
N PHE A 110 -7.63 -3.14 1.27
CA PHE A 110 -6.17 -3.33 1.35
C PHE A 110 -5.41 -2.69 0.18
N VAL A 111 -6.14 -2.11 -0.79
CA VAL A 111 -5.59 -1.52 -2.01
C VAL A 111 -5.43 -0.02 -1.83
N THR A 112 -4.41 0.53 -2.48
CA THR A 112 -4.28 1.95 -2.78
C THR A 112 -3.92 2.14 -4.25
N GLU A 113 -4.60 3.02 -4.95
CA GLU A 113 -4.26 3.37 -6.32
C GLU A 113 -3.43 4.65 -6.37
N VAL A 114 -2.36 4.65 -7.15
CA VAL A 114 -1.57 5.85 -7.47
C VAL A 114 -2.10 6.48 -8.74
N LYS A 115 -2.30 7.80 -8.71
CA LYS A 115 -2.64 8.65 -9.86
C LYS A 115 -1.69 9.83 -9.96
N LEU A 116 -1.49 10.33 -11.19
CA LEU A 116 -0.56 11.43 -11.46
C LEU A 116 -1.30 12.76 -11.58
N GLY A 117 -1.12 13.65 -10.61
CA GLY A 117 -1.75 14.97 -10.58
C GLY A 117 -3.28 14.92 -10.46
N GLY A 118 -3.93 16.05 -10.75
CA GLY A 118 -5.38 16.21 -10.63
C GLY A 118 -5.83 16.88 -9.33
N ASP A 119 -7.15 17.01 -9.18
CA ASP A 119 -7.81 17.55 -7.98
C ASP A 119 -8.21 16.39 -7.05
N PRO A 120 -7.66 16.29 -5.83
CA PRO A 120 -7.97 15.19 -4.91
C PRO A 120 -9.46 15.08 -4.57
N ASN A 121 -10.21 16.19 -4.56
CA ASN A 121 -11.63 16.21 -4.19
C ASN A 121 -12.56 15.69 -5.30
N LYS A 122 -12.03 15.46 -6.50
CA LYS A 122 -12.76 14.89 -7.65
C LYS A 122 -12.18 13.55 -8.07
N MET A 123 -11.16 13.08 -7.36
CA MET A 123 -10.46 11.87 -7.72
C MET A 123 -11.09 10.70 -7.00
N GLU A 124 -11.32 9.62 -7.73
CA GLU A 124 -11.83 8.37 -7.19
C GLU A 124 -10.94 7.21 -7.63
N THR A 125 -11.06 6.09 -6.94
CA THR A 125 -10.40 4.84 -7.33
C THR A 125 -11.00 4.37 -8.65
N SER A 126 -10.15 3.87 -9.54
CA SER A 126 -10.57 3.35 -10.83
C SER A 126 -11.53 2.16 -10.64
N THR A 127 -12.57 2.13 -11.46
CA THR A 127 -13.62 1.09 -11.47
C THR A 127 -13.65 0.30 -12.78
N THR A 128 -12.71 0.58 -13.69
CA THR A 128 -12.64 -0.05 -15.02
C THR A 128 -11.21 -0.44 -15.37
N GLY A 129 -11.08 -1.45 -16.24
CA GLY A 129 -9.80 -1.99 -16.67
C GLY A 129 -9.02 -2.78 -15.60
N MET A 130 -7.71 -2.91 -15.86
CA MET A 130 -6.79 -3.66 -15.01
C MET A 130 -5.80 -2.72 -14.32
N GLY A 131 -5.46 -3.05 -13.08
CA GLY A 131 -4.44 -2.40 -12.29
C GLY A 131 -3.16 -3.22 -12.22
N THR A 132 -2.03 -2.65 -12.63
CA THR A 132 -0.72 -3.26 -12.41
C THR A 132 -0.29 -3.05 -10.96
N ILE A 133 0.12 -4.12 -10.29
CA ILE A 133 0.61 -4.04 -8.90
C ILE A 133 2.06 -3.56 -8.92
N TRP A 134 2.31 -2.42 -8.30
CA TRP A 134 3.64 -1.84 -8.17
C TRP A 134 4.36 -2.28 -6.90
N ARG A 135 3.63 -2.45 -5.80
CA ARG A 135 4.21 -2.76 -4.50
C ARG A 135 3.25 -3.53 -3.60
N PHE A 136 3.81 -4.45 -2.83
CA PHE A 136 3.13 -5.09 -1.70
C PHE A 136 3.68 -4.52 -0.39
N PRO A 137 2.89 -4.53 0.70
CA PRO A 137 3.41 -4.24 2.03
C PRO A 137 4.48 -5.27 2.44
N VAL A 138 5.32 -4.89 3.39
CA VAL A 138 6.44 -5.71 3.87
C VAL A 138 5.93 -6.79 4.82
N ASP A 139 5.26 -7.79 4.27
CA ASP A 139 4.78 -8.99 4.98
C ASP A 139 4.89 -10.21 4.06
N GLU A 140 5.66 -11.21 4.46
CA GLU A 140 5.80 -12.47 3.70
C GLU A 140 4.56 -13.38 3.82
N ASN A 141 3.75 -13.17 4.85
CA ASN A 141 2.55 -13.94 5.14
C ASN A 141 1.28 -13.10 4.90
N LEU A 142 1.29 -12.21 3.91
CA LEU A 142 0.17 -11.29 3.64
C LEU A 142 -1.12 -12.03 3.23
N ILE A 143 -1.00 -13.18 2.56
CA ILE A 143 -2.14 -13.99 2.11
C ILE A 143 -2.57 -14.97 3.21
N TYR A 144 -3.87 -15.04 3.46
CA TYR A 144 -4.52 -16.05 4.28
C TYR A 144 -5.48 -16.88 3.42
N ILE A 145 -5.51 -18.19 3.63
CA ILE A 145 -6.42 -19.12 2.96
C ILE A 145 -6.94 -20.06 4.04
N ASP A 146 -8.27 -20.17 4.15
CA ASP A 146 -8.91 -21.07 5.11
C ASP A 146 -8.88 -22.53 4.63
N THR A 147 -8.97 -23.47 5.58
CA THR A 147 -8.97 -24.92 5.33
C THR A 147 -10.37 -25.43 4.98
N SER A 148 -10.95 -24.89 3.90
CA SER A 148 -12.23 -25.39 3.37
C SER A 148 -12.01 -26.45 2.30
N SER A 149 -12.93 -27.42 2.18
CA SER A 149 -12.86 -28.47 1.16
C SER A 149 -12.78 -27.91 -0.25
N VAL A 150 -13.48 -26.80 -0.50
CA VAL A 150 -13.49 -26.09 -1.78
C VAL A 150 -12.12 -25.50 -2.08
N LEU A 151 -11.53 -24.73 -1.16
CA LEU A 151 -10.22 -24.09 -1.37
C LEU A 151 -9.10 -25.11 -1.49
N ASP A 152 -9.11 -26.16 -0.65
CA ASP A 152 -8.14 -27.25 -0.73
C ASP A 152 -8.20 -27.98 -2.08
N CYS A 153 -9.41 -28.21 -2.60
CA CYS A 153 -9.61 -28.80 -3.92
C CYS A 153 -9.09 -27.88 -5.04
N GLN A 154 -9.43 -26.59 -5.00
CA GLN A 154 -8.98 -25.61 -6.00
C GLN A 154 -7.46 -25.46 -6.00
N MET A 155 -6.83 -25.39 -4.82
CA MET A 155 -5.38 -25.31 -4.69
C MET A 155 -4.68 -26.55 -5.26
N LYS A 156 -5.23 -27.76 -5.04
CA LYS A 156 -4.72 -28.99 -5.66
C LYS A 156 -4.81 -28.98 -7.17
N GLN A 157 -5.92 -28.51 -7.74
CA GLN A 157 -6.09 -28.36 -9.19
C GLN A 157 -5.08 -27.36 -9.79
N LEU A 158 -4.76 -26.30 -9.06
CA LEU A 158 -3.78 -25.29 -9.47
C LEU A 158 -2.33 -25.65 -9.14
N ASN A 159 -2.08 -26.82 -8.54
CA ASN A 159 -0.76 -27.26 -8.06
C ASN A 159 -0.11 -26.25 -7.08
N LEU A 160 -0.94 -25.59 -6.26
CA LEU A 160 -0.52 -24.62 -5.23
C LEU A 160 -0.55 -25.30 -3.86
N LYS A 161 0.58 -25.27 -3.14
CA LYS A 161 0.75 -26.01 -1.89
C LYS A 161 0.22 -25.26 -0.66
N ASP A 162 0.41 -23.95 -0.63
CA ASP A 162 0.12 -23.11 0.53
C ASP A 162 -0.12 -21.65 0.11
N ALA A 163 -0.51 -20.81 1.07
CA ALA A 163 -0.70 -19.37 0.88
C ALA A 163 0.56 -18.66 0.36
N LYS A 164 1.76 -19.14 0.72
CA LYS A 164 3.03 -18.58 0.24
C LYS A 164 3.24 -18.83 -1.25
N ALA A 165 2.87 -20.01 -1.74
CA ALA A 165 2.90 -20.34 -3.17
C ALA A 165 1.96 -19.44 -3.96
N VAL A 166 0.74 -19.21 -3.44
CA VAL A 166 -0.23 -18.28 -4.04
C VAL A 166 0.35 -16.87 -4.09
N PHE A 167 0.86 -16.39 -2.95
CA PHE A 167 1.44 -15.05 -2.87
C PHE A 167 2.64 -14.88 -3.82
N LYS A 168 3.47 -15.91 -3.99
CA LYS A 168 4.59 -15.89 -4.94
C LYS A 168 4.11 -15.73 -6.39
N LYS A 169 3.01 -16.38 -6.78
CA LYS A 169 2.44 -16.23 -8.12
C LYS A 169 1.82 -14.84 -8.34
N ILE A 170 1.12 -14.31 -7.32
CA ILE A 170 0.59 -12.94 -7.32
C ILE A 170 1.74 -11.92 -7.41
N LYS A 171 2.83 -12.09 -6.65
CA LYS A 171 4.03 -11.22 -6.76
C LYS A 171 4.67 -11.23 -8.14
N ALA A 172 4.61 -12.36 -8.85
CA ALA A 172 5.28 -12.52 -10.13
C ALA A 172 4.47 -11.98 -11.33
N SER A 173 3.14 -12.06 -11.28
CA SER A 173 2.27 -11.75 -12.43
C SER A 173 0.93 -11.14 -12.06
N GLY A 174 0.75 -10.76 -10.80
CA GLY A 174 -0.51 -10.28 -10.25
C GLY A 174 -0.91 -8.94 -10.82
N LYS A 175 -2.20 -8.82 -11.13
CA LYS A 175 -2.90 -7.58 -11.42
C LYS A 175 -4.16 -7.50 -10.56
N LEU A 176 -4.61 -6.29 -10.28
CA LEU A 176 -5.95 -6.05 -9.76
C LEU A 176 -6.90 -5.92 -10.95
N ASP A 177 -8.09 -6.50 -10.86
CA ASP A 177 -9.16 -6.33 -11.82
C ASP A 177 -10.14 -5.28 -11.25
N PHE A 178 -10.08 -4.05 -11.76
CA PHE A 178 -10.92 -2.96 -11.24
C PHE A 178 -12.39 -3.15 -11.59
N GLU A 179 -12.70 -3.79 -12.71
CA GLU A 179 -14.09 -4.02 -13.16
C GLU A 179 -14.83 -5.02 -12.28
N ARG A 180 -14.09 -6.00 -11.75
CA ARG A 180 -14.65 -7.06 -10.91
C ARG A 180 -14.43 -6.84 -9.42
N THR A 181 -13.62 -5.84 -9.06
CA THR A 181 -13.45 -5.40 -7.67
C THR A 181 -14.59 -4.46 -7.31
N ASP A 182 -15.23 -4.74 -6.18
CA ASP A 182 -16.29 -3.89 -5.66
C ASP A 182 -15.80 -3.21 -4.37
N PHE A 183 -15.52 -1.91 -4.48
CA PHE A 183 -15.04 -1.08 -3.38
C PHE A 183 -16.15 -0.62 -2.43
N ASP A 184 -17.41 -0.80 -2.81
CA ASP A 184 -18.58 -0.25 -2.10
C ASP A 184 -19.31 -1.33 -1.27
N ILE A 185 -18.94 -2.61 -1.41
CA ILE A 185 -19.47 -3.69 -0.56
C ILE A 185 -19.10 -3.46 0.90
N GLU A 186 -20.12 -3.39 1.75
CA GLU A 186 -20.00 -3.36 3.20
C GLU A 186 -20.21 -4.75 3.83
N PRO A 187 -19.54 -5.06 4.95
CA PRO A 187 -18.63 -4.20 5.72
C PRO A 187 -17.22 -4.13 5.14
N LYS A 188 -16.89 -4.97 4.14
CA LYS A 188 -15.56 -5.12 3.59
C LYS A 188 -15.63 -5.24 2.07
N PRO A 189 -14.88 -4.40 1.35
CA PRO A 189 -14.80 -4.51 -0.10
C PRO A 189 -14.29 -5.88 -0.56
N GLU A 190 -14.77 -6.32 -1.72
CA GLU A 190 -14.31 -7.55 -2.38
C GLU A 190 -13.35 -7.19 -3.53
N HIS A 191 -12.11 -7.67 -3.44
CA HIS A 191 -11.08 -7.43 -4.45
C HIS A 191 -10.86 -8.66 -5.31
N VAL A 192 -10.72 -8.45 -6.62
CA VAL A 192 -10.38 -9.50 -7.57
C VAL A 192 -8.95 -9.32 -8.05
N LEU A 193 -8.08 -10.25 -7.66
CA LEU A 193 -6.71 -10.33 -8.15
C LEU A 193 -6.61 -11.38 -9.26
N VAL A 194 -5.88 -11.08 -10.32
CA VAL A 194 -5.63 -12.00 -11.43
C VAL A 194 -4.14 -12.31 -11.50
N PHE A 195 -3.76 -13.58 -11.59
CA PHE A 195 -2.38 -13.99 -11.80
C PHE A 195 -2.29 -15.16 -12.77
N THR A 196 -1.08 -15.42 -13.30
CA THR A 196 -0.85 -16.55 -14.19
C THR A 196 -0.25 -17.73 -13.43
N SER A 197 -0.87 -18.91 -13.55
CA SER A 197 -0.33 -20.19 -13.08
C SER A 197 -0.25 -21.15 -14.25
N ASP A 198 0.96 -21.57 -14.63
CA ASP A 198 1.19 -22.62 -15.63
C ASP A 198 0.41 -22.38 -16.94
N SER A 199 0.45 -21.14 -17.44
CA SER A 199 -0.28 -20.59 -18.61
C SER A 199 -1.80 -20.36 -18.46
N LEU A 200 -2.38 -20.72 -17.33
CA LEU A 200 -3.77 -20.40 -16.98
C LEU A 200 -3.85 -19.05 -16.27
N GLN A 201 -4.82 -18.22 -16.67
CA GLN A 201 -5.22 -17.09 -15.85
C GLN A 201 -6.13 -17.57 -14.73
N VAL A 202 -5.75 -17.21 -13.50
CA VAL A 202 -6.48 -17.52 -12.28
C VAL A 202 -6.93 -16.20 -11.69
N SER A 203 -8.24 -16.04 -11.49
CA SER A 203 -8.79 -14.96 -10.69
C SER A 203 -8.98 -15.42 -9.26
N VAL A 204 -8.76 -14.53 -8.30
CA VAL A 204 -8.92 -14.79 -6.87
C VAL A 204 -9.78 -13.70 -6.29
N LYS A 205 -10.91 -14.10 -5.70
CA LYS A 205 -11.74 -13.22 -4.89
C LYS A 205 -11.15 -13.13 -3.49
N THR A 206 -10.98 -11.91 -3.00
CA THR A 206 -10.29 -11.64 -1.74
C THR A 206 -10.96 -10.53 -0.96
N ILE A 207 -10.74 -10.54 0.36
CA ILE A 207 -11.14 -9.45 1.27
C ILE A 207 -9.99 -9.13 2.23
N TRP A 208 -10.03 -7.95 2.85
CA TRP A 208 -9.11 -7.61 3.93
C TRP A 208 -9.60 -8.12 5.29
N TYR A 209 -8.90 -9.05 5.94
CA TYR A 209 -9.31 -9.62 7.21
C TYR A 209 -8.11 -9.87 8.15
N LYS A 210 -8.16 -9.30 9.38
CA LYS A 210 -7.13 -9.45 10.42
C LYS A 210 -5.70 -9.21 9.92
N ASP A 211 -5.51 -8.10 9.23
CA ASP A 211 -4.22 -7.70 8.63
C ASP A 211 -3.70 -8.67 7.56
N LYS A 212 -4.61 -9.40 6.91
CA LYS A 212 -4.34 -10.36 5.83
C LYS A 212 -5.29 -10.17 4.66
N ILE A 213 -4.81 -10.49 3.47
CA ILE A 213 -5.64 -10.69 2.29
C ILE A 213 -6.17 -12.11 2.38
N GLU A 214 -7.43 -12.25 2.78
CA GLU A 214 -8.11 -13.53 2.86
C GLU A 214 -8.64 -13.93 1.47
N VAL A 215 -8.33 -15.16 1.07
CA VAL A 215 -8.83 -15.74 -0.18
C VAL A 215 -10.18 -16.39 0.05
N LEU A 216 -11.19 -15.92 -0.67
CA LEU A 216 -12.54 -16.47 -0.63
C LEU A 216 -12.73 -17.60 -1.64
N SER A 217 -12.20 -17.44 -2.85
CA SER A 217 -12.29 -18.45 -3.91
C SER A 217 -11.31 -18.20 -5.05
N PHE A 218 -10.97 -19.28 -5.75
CA PHE A 218 -10.27 -19.24 -7.02
C PHE A 218 -11.25 -19.48 -8.18
N GLU A 219 -11.11 -18.71 -9.26
CA GLU A 219 -11.85 -18.88 -10.50
C GLU A 219 -10.86 -19.09 -11.64
N PHE A 220 -10.97 -20.26 -12.29
CA PHE A 220 -10.13 -20.65 -13.41
C PHE A 220 -10.90 -21.66 -14.27
N PRO A 221 -10.53 -21.81 -15.56
CA PRO A 221 -11.11 -22.83 -16.41
C PRO A 221 -10.78 -24.22 -15.83
N SER A 222 -11.77 -24.89 -15.24
CA SER A 222 -11.64 -26.24 -14.68
C SER A 222 -12.78 -27.13 -15.15
N GLU A 223 -12.44 -28.36 -15.54
CA GLU A 223 -13.42 -29.39 -15.93
C GLU A 223 -14.13 -30.00 -14.72
N VAL A 224 -13.55 -29.88 -13.52
CA VAL A 224 -14.04 -30.53 -12.29
C VAL A 224 -14.43 -29.47 -11.26
N LYS A 225 -15.72 -29.38 -10.95
CA LYS A 225 -16.23 -28.51 -9.88
C LYS A 225 -15.83 -29.08 -8.52
N CYS A 226 -15.26 -28.23 -7.67
CA CYS A 226 -14.98 -28.59 -6.30
C CYS A 226 -16.28 -28.70 -5.48
N PRO A 227 -16.39 -29.70 -4.59
CA PRO A 227 -17.60 -30.02 -3.84
C PRO A 227 -17.86 -29.07 -2.67
#